data_AF-A0A0F0GZQ3-F1
#
_entry.id   AF-A0A0F0GZQ3-F1
#
_cell.length_a   1.000
_cell.length_b   1.000
_cell.length_c   1.000
_cell.angle_alpha   90.00
_cell.angle_beta   90.00
_cell.angle_gamma   90.00
#
_symmetry.space_group_name_H-M   'P 1'
#
loop_
_entity.id
_entity.type
_entity.pdbx_description
1 polymer ?
#
loop_
_entity_poly.entity_id
_entity_poly.type
_entity_poly.pdbx_seq_one_letter_code
_entity_poly.pdbx_strand_id
1 'polypeptide(L)'
;MEAATADLDVRPGFVGDVMAGGRRRHTRKLLSVTAAIALVAGVITGVVLTRHPSDPLLTHDERLTAATSGDLASSRTDIEQALRVWQSTQKAPDRITDFSAPAHVFWAGRTPSGPAVLIVQPVRVASTPTPMTLVGLVATNEVVDRELLLDGERERGIYRFGADQSTNVVLTLRRTVYWSQQPVRGEDGRLSRKWWALETGGTGVAVVSTPQENKPVFVRSDTQPADDDFLQEPLMAKQDYGPEGAFKPHTGLGWNDSVWASDKQDEHPQTKSMFSLRDMQRAGVLDYLVADGAFGQWQVRAWLPDGRFASVFEANGETYAAIYRANGTFSQGVAGSRTSKGARLPARVRLPDDLGTVVADFGFRIGPDRRPDAWIAPAGTTSVAVGLADGDSVQVPI
;
A
#
# COMPACT_ATOMS: atom_id res chain seq x y z
N MET A 1 44.39 -45.28 -67.24
CA MET A 1 43.32 -44.78 -68.13
C MET A 1 43.44 -43.26 -68.20
N GLU A 2 44.50 -42.75 -68.83
CA GLU A 2 44.79 -41.31 -68.97
C GLU A 2 45.18 -40.99 -70.43
N ALA A 3 44.49 -41.62 -71.39
CA ALA A 3 44.79 -41.47 -72.81
C ALA A 3 43.52 -41.46 -73.68
N ALA A 4 42.47 -40.77 -73.25
CA ALA A 4 41.21 -40.72 -74.00
C ALA A 4 40.41 -39.41 -73.88
N THR A 5 41.03 -38.26 -73.58
CA THR A 5 40.30 -36.97 -73.49
C THR A 5 41.12 -35.75 -73.94
N ALA A 6 42.14 -35.92 -74.77
CA ALA A 6 42.98 -34.79 -75.21
C ALA A 6 42.38 -33.94 -76.36
N ASP A 7 41.37 -34.45 -77.08
CA ASP A 7 40.80 -33.78 -78.27
C ASP A 7 39.30 -33.46 -78.16
N LEU A 8 38.82 -33.12 -76.95
CA LEU A 8 37.46 -32.59 -76.78
C LEU A 8 37.48 -31.07 -76.78
N ASP A 9 37.40 -30.49 -77.98
CA ASP A 9 37.22 -29.06 -78.17
C ASP A 9 35.77 -28.68 -77.78
N VAL A 10 35.63 -28.04 -76.63
CA VAL A 10 34.33 -27.68 -76.07
C VAL A 10 33.84 -26.40 -76.76
N ARG A 11 32.82 -26.55 -77.60
CA ARG A 11 32.18 -25.43 -78.32
C ARG A 11 31.87 -24.26 -77.37
N PRO A 12 32.24 -23.00 -77.72
CA PRO A 12 31.91 -21.82 -76.92
C PRO A 12 30.40 -21.71 -76.73
N GLY A 13 29.94 -21.70 -75.48
CA GLY A 13 28.52 -21.61 -75.12
C GLY A 13 27.93 -22.87 -74.48
N PHE A 14 28.65 -24.00 -74.44
CA PHE A 14 28.14 -25.27 -73.88
C PHE A 14 27.69 -25.14 -72.41
N VAL A 15 28.43 -24.39 -71.58
CA VAL A 15 28.06 -24.15 -70.17
C VAL A 15 26.80 -23.26 -70.04
N GLY A 16 26.56 -22.38 -71.02
CA GLY A 16 25.35 -21.53 -71.08
C GLY A 16 24.09 -22.32 -71.46
N ASP A 17 24.20 -23.23 -72.43
CA ASP A 17 23.08 -24.06 -72.89
C ASP A 17 22.68 -25.14 -71.85
N VAL A 18 23.64 -25.68 -71.10
CA VAL A 18 23.37 -26.61 -69.99
C VAL A 18 22.66 -25.90 -68.83
N MET A 19 23.00 -24.64 -68.55
CA MET A 19 22.32 -23.82 -67.54
C MET A 19 20.90 -23.37 -67.96
N ALA A 20 20.66 -23.16 -69.26
CA ALA A 20 19.34 -22.84 -69.80
C ALA A 20 18.38 -24.05 -69.79
N GLY A 21 18.89 -25.27 -70.00
CA GLY A 21 18.12 -26.52 -69.94
C GLY A 21 17.65 -26.90 -68.53
N GLY A 22 18.44 -26.59 -67.49
CA GLY A 22 18.11 -26.87 -66.09
C GLY A 22 16.92 -26.08 -65.54
N ARG A 23 16.76 -24.81 -65.94
CA ARG A 23 15.65 -23.94 -65.46
C ARG A 23 14.27 -24.34 -65.99
N ARG A 24 14.17 -24.93 -67.19
CA ARG A 24 12.87 -25.37 -67.77
C ARG A 24 12.33 -26.66 -67.15
N ARG A 25 13.19 -27.55 -66.62
CA ARG A 25 12.75 -28.78 -65.94
C ARG A 25 12.31 -28.55 -64.49
N HIS A 26 12.85 -27.54 -63.81
CA HIS A 26 12.47 -27.23 -62.43
C HIS A 26 11.15 -26.45 -62.30
N THR A 27 10.77 -25.67 -63.32
CA THR A 27 9.51 -24.89 -63.34
C THR A 27 8.28 -25.73 -63.67
N ARG A 28 8.42 -26.83 -64.44
CA ARG A 28 7.28 -27.74 -64.72
C ARG A 28 6.94 -28.73 -63.61
N LYS A 29 7.86 -29.01 -62.67
CA LYS A 29 7.58 -29.85 -61.49
C LYS A 29 6.97 -29.08 -60.31
N LEU A 30 7.08 -27.75 -60.28
CA LEU A 30 6.49 -26.96 -59.20
C LEU A 30 4.98 -26.72 -59.39
N LEU A 31 4.49 -26.58 -60.63
CA LEU A 31 3.08 -26.26 -60.89
C LEU A 31 2.10 -27.44 -60.69
N SER A 32 2.57 -28.69 -60.71
CA SER A 32 1.71 -29.86 -60.48
C SER A 32 1.54 -30.22 -59.00
N VAL A 33 2.44 -29.76 -58.11
CA VAL A 33 2.33 -29.99 -56.66
C VAL A 33 1.55 -28.88 -55.96
N THR A 34 1.51 -27.66 -56.51
CA THR A 34 0.74 -26.55 -55.91
C THR A 34 -0.77 -26.67 -56.13
N ALA A 35 -1.23 -27.32 -57.20
CA ALA A 35 -2.66 -27.45 -57.51
C ALA A 35 -3.39 -28.49 -56.64
N ALA A 36 -2.69 -29.51 -56.10
CA ALA A 36 -3.30 -30.53 -55.25
C ALA A 36 -3.45 -30.10 -53.78
N ILE A 37 -2.63 -29.15 -53.29
CA ILE A 37 -2.74 -28.62 -51.92
C ILE A 37 -3.74 -27.45 -51.85
N ALA A 38 -3.91 -26.69 -52.93
CA ALA A 38 -4.89 -25.60 -52.97
C ALA A 38 -6.36 -26.08 -52.89
N LEU A 39 -6.65 -27.34 -53.28
CA LEU A 39 -8.01 -27.88 -53.24
C LEU A 39 -8.39 -28.51 -51.89
N VAL A 40 -7.41 -28.78 -51.00
CA VAL A 40 -7.66 -29.14 -49.60
C VAL A 40 -7.67 -27.89 -48.69
N ALA A 41 -7.09 -26.77 -49.15
CA ALA A 41 -7.09 -25.49 -48.44
C ALA A 41 -8.38 -24.64 -48.62
N GLY A 42 -9.39 -25.17 -49.32
CA GLY A 42 -10.62 -24.44 -49.66
C GLY A 42 -11.73 -24.40 -48.60
N VAL A 43 -11.54 -24.98 -47.40
CA VAL A 43 -12.60 -25.05 -46.36
C VAL A 43 -12.19 -24.44 -45.01
N ILE A 44 -10.99 -23.87 -44.88
CA ILE A 44 -10.61 -23.13 -43.66
C ILE A 44 -10.19 -21.72 -44.07
N THR A 45 -11.18 -20.88 -44.37
CA THR A 45 -11.05 -19.41 -44.29
C THR A 45 -10.89 -19.04 -42.81
N GLY A 46 -9.77 -19.45 -42.22
CA GLY A 46 -9.24 -18.88 -41.00
C GLY A 46 -8.67 -17.52 -41.39
N VAL A 47 -9.30 -16.46 -40.91
CA VAL A 47 -8.74 -15.11 -40.98
C VAL A 47 -7.36 -15.17 -40.31
N VAL A 48 -6.30 -15.23 -41.12
CA VAL A 48 -4.94 -14.98 -40.64
C VAL A 48 -4.91 -13.47 -40.39
N LEU A 49 -5.32 -13.08 -39.19
CA LEU A 49 -4.99 -11.78 -38.63
C LEU A 49 -3.46 -11.73 -38.59
N THR A 50 -2.86 -11.10 -39.59
CA THR A 50 -1.47 -10.70 -39.55
C THR A 50 -1.34 -9.70 -38.41
N ARG A 51 -1.10 -10.19 -37.18
CA ARG A 51 -0.66 -9.37 -36.06
C ARG A 51 0.59 -8.66 -36.56
N HIS A 52 0.45 -7.36 -36.84
CA HIS A 52 1.61 -6.51 -37.00
C HIS A 52 2.49 -6.73 -35.77
N PRO A 53 3.80 -6.97 -35.93
CA PRO A 53 4.71 -7.01 -34.79
C PRO A 53 4.56 -5.67 -34.09
N SER A 54 3.87 -5.69 -32.96
CA SER A 54 3.66 -4.50 -32.15
C SER A 54 5.04 -3.96 -31.79
N ASP A 55 5.25 -2.66 -31.94
CA ASP A 55 6.50 -2.03 -31.53
C ASP A 55 6.86 -2.48 -30.11
N PRO A 56 8.15 -2.79 -29.85
CA PRO A 56 8.59 -3.26 -28.54
C PRO A 56 8.15 -2.27 -27.47
N LEU A 57 7.58 -2.80 -26.39
CA LEU A 57 7.22 -1.99 -25.23
C LEU A 57 8.50 -1.56 -24.52
N LEU A 58 8.95 -0.36 -24.85
CA LEU A 58 10.10 0.26 -24.21
C LEU A 58 9.59 1.29 -23.19
N THR A 59 9.98 1.11 -21.93
CA THR A 59 9.86 2.14 -20.90
C THR A 59 11.27 2.64 -20.54
N HIS A 60 11.36 3.83 -19.94
CA HIS A 60 12.64 4.39 -19.51
C HIS A 60 13.08 3.89 -18.12
N ASP A 61 12.45 2.84 -17.58
CA ASP A 61 12.82 2.30 -16.28
C ASP A 61 14.15 1.53 -16.38
N GLU A 62 15.21 2.13 -15.80
CA GLU A 62 16.55 1.55 -15.81
C GLU A 62 16.61 0.14 -15.22
N ARG A 63 15.68 -0.21 -14.31
CA ARG A 63 15.61 -1.53 -13.70
C ARG A 63 15.37 -2.63 -14.73
N LEU A 64 14.72 -2.34 -15.85
CA LEU A 64 14.50 -3.32 -16.94
C LEU A 64 15.80 -3.84 -17.57
N THR A 65 16.89 -3.10 -17.40
CA THR A 65 18.21 -3.44 -17.95
C THR A 65 19.27 -3.65 -16.87
N ALA A 66 18.95 -3.34 -15.61
CA ALA A 66 19.86 -3.51 -14.49
C ALA A 66 20.17 -4.99 -14.26
N ALA A 67 21.40 -5.31 -13.86
CA ALA A 67 21.72 -6.67 -13.41
C ALA A 67 20.88 -7.03 -12.18
N THR A 68 20.45 -8.29 -12.08
CA THR A 68 19.77 -8.79 -10.89
C THR A 68 20.70 -8.66 -9.68
N SER A 69 20.19 -8.07 -8.61
CA SER A 69 20.91 -7.89 -7.34
C SER A 69 20.32 -8.77 -6.22
N GLY A 70 20.97 -8.79 -5.05
CA GLY A 70 20.56 -9.61 -3.90
C GLY A 70 21.28 -10.96 -3.81
N ASP A 71 21.13 -11.66 -2.69
CA ASP A 71 21.86 -12.90 -2.39
C ASP A 71 21.34 -14.12 -3.19
N LEU A 72 20.16 -14.02 -3.81
CA LEU A 72 19.63 -15.00 -4.75
C LEU A 72 19.76 -14.57 -6.22
N ALA A 73 20.54 -13.53 -6.52
CA ALA A 73 20.70 -13.02 -7.89
C ALA A 73 21.19 -14.08 -8.90
N SER A 74 21.99 -15.05 -8.45
CA SER A 74 22.48 -16.16 -9.29
C SER A 74 21.61 -17.42 -9.21
N SER A 75 20.54 -17.42 -8.41
CA SER A 75 19.67 -18.58 -8.24
C SER A 75 18.70 -18.69 -9.41
N ARG A 76 19.12 -19.39 -10.47
CA ARG A 76 18.31 -19.61 -11.66
C ARG A 76 16.96 -20.27 -11.33
N THR A 77 16.94 -21.21 -10.40
CA THR A 77 15.72 -21.92 -10.00
C THR A 77 14.70 -20.98 -9.35
N ASP A 78 15.13 -20.13 -8.42
CA ASP A 78 14.23 -19.20 -7.73
C ASP A 78 13.71 -18.12 -8.69
N ILE A 79 14.58 -17.60 -9.56
CA ILE A 79 14.23 -16.59 -10.56
C ILE A 79 13.23 -17.14 -11.59
N GLU A 80 13.51 -18.31 -12.18
CA GLU A 80 12.60 -18.94 -13.16
C GLU A 80 11.25 -19.29 -12.52
N GLN A 81 11.25 -19.75 -11.26
CA GLN A 81 10.02 -20.04 -10.54
C GLN A 81 9.20 -18.77 -10.28
N ALA A 82 9.82 -17.68 -9.84
CA ALA A 82 9.15 -16.41 -9.61
C ALA A 82 8.57 -15.83 -10.91
N LEU A 83 9.32 -15.90 -12.02
CA LEU A 83 8.84 -15.48 -13.35
C LEU A 83 7.65 -16.33 -13.82
N ARG A 84 7.64 -17.65 -13.58
CA ARG A 84 6.48 -18.51 -13.87
C ARG A 84 5.25 -18.09 -13.08
N VAL A 85 5.38 -17.83 -11.78
CA VAL A 85 4.29 -17.36 -10.91
C VAL A 85 3.77 -15.99 -11.36
N TRP A 86 4.68 -15.08 -11.71
CA TRP A 86 4.35 -13.77 -12.24
C TRP A 86 3.51 -13.87 -13.53
N GLN A 87 3.94 -14.71 -14.47
CA GLN A 87 3.28 -14.92 -15.75
C GLN A 87 1.94 -15.67 -15.62
N SER A 88 1.82 -16.64 -14.72
CA SER A 88 0.58 -17.40 -14.53
C SER A 88 -0.53 -16.57 -13.86
N THR A 89 -0.16 -15.53 -13.11
CA THR A 89 -1.09 -14.66 -12.38
C THR A 89 -1.48 -13.42 -13.21
N GLN A 90 -1.37 -13.46 -14.54
CA GLN A 90 -1.73 -12.36 -15.46
C GLN A 90 -3.25 -12.11 -15.59
N LYS A 91 -4.03 -12.22 -14.51
CA LYS A 91 -5.31 -11.51 -14.48
C LYS A 91 -4.97 -10.02 -14.52
N ALA A 92 -5.17 -9.42 -15.68
CA ALA A 92 -4.97 -8.01 -15.88
C ALA A 92 -5.74 -7.26 -14.79
N PRO A 93 -5.10 -6.39 -13.98
CA PRO A 93 -5.83 -5.29 -13.39
C PRO A 93 -6.61 -4.62 -14.51
N ASP A 94 -7.85 -4.17 -14.26
CA ASP A 94 -8.84 -3.76 -15.28
C ASP A 94 -8.34 -2.72 -16.33
N ARG A 95 -7.16 -2.13 -16.11
CA ARG A 95 -6.55 -1.09 -16.94
C ARG A 95 -5.47 -1.59 -17.90
N ILE A 96 -4.86 -2.76 -17.67
CA ILE A 96 -3.73 -3.25 -18.48
C ILE A 96 -4.24 -4.06 -19.68
N THR A 97 -3.87 -3.64 -20.89
CA THR A 97 -4.33 -4.24 -22.16
C THR A 97 -3.31 -5.17 -22.81
N ASP A 98 -2.04 -5.08 -22.43
CA ASP A 98 -0.96 -5.89 -22.99
C ASP A 98 0.12 -6.21 -21.94
N PHE A 99 0.36 -7.50 -21.70
CA PHE A 99 1.39 -8.08 -20.82
C PHE A 99 2.45 -8.88 -21.57
N SER A 100 2.53 -8.74 -22.90
CA SER A 100 3.38 -9.60 -23.73
C SER A 100 4.87 -9.31 -23.63
N ALA A 101 5.27 -8.13 -23.15
CA ALA A 101 6.69 -7.80 -23.02
C ALA A 101 7.39 -8.66 -21.95
N PRO A 102 8.67 -8.98 -22.14
CA PRO A 102 9.42 -9.75 -21.16
C PRO A 102 9.46 -9.06 -19.79
N ALA A 103 9.21 -9.83 -18.73
CA ALA A 103 9.44 -9.40 -17.36
C ALA A 103 10.92 -9.61 -16.99
N HIS A 104 11.46 -8.72 -16.17
CA HIS A 104 12.84 -8.73 -15.72
C HIS A 104 12.92 -8.74 -14.20
N VAL A 105 13.89 -9.47 -13.66
CA VAL A 105 14.15 -9.54 -12.22
C VAL A 105 15.31 -8.63 -11.88
N PHE A 106 15.07 -7.56 -11.12
CA PHE A 106 16.12 -6.62 -10.72
C PHE A 106 16.65 -6.87 -9.30
N TRP A 107 15.91 -7.62 -8.48
CA TRP A 107 16.36 -8.05 -7.16
C TRP A 107 15.77 -9.41 -6.79
N ALA A 108 16.58 -10.29 -6.21
CA ALA A 108 16.17 -11.57 -5.67
C ALA A 108 16.94 -11.85 -4.38
N GLY A 109 16.22 -12.15 -3.29
CA GLY A 109 16.88 -12.42 -2.02
C GLY A 109 16.13 -13.32 -1.05
N ARG A 110 16.86 -13.81 -0.04
CA ARG A 110 16.29 -14.58 1.08
C ARG A 110 15.66 -13.63 2.08
N THR A 111 14.46 -13.97 2.53
CA THR A 111 13.79 -13.26 3.64
C THR A 111 13.43 -14.25 4.75
N PRO A 112 13.12 -13.79 5.97
CA PRO A 112 12.65 -14.66 7.05
C PRO A 112 11.37 -15.44 6.70
N SER A 113 10.57 -14.96 5.75
CA SER A 113 9.36 -15.64 5.26
C SER A 113 9.60 -16.44 3.97
N GLY A 114 10.85 -16.63 3.54
CA GLY A 114 11.22 -17.40 2.35
C GLY A 114 11.82 -16.55 1.22
N PRO A 115 12.11 -17.15 0.05
CA PRO A 115 12.62 -16.42 -1.11
C PRO A 115 11.63 -15.36 -1.59
N ALA A 116 12.15 -14.20 -1.97
CA ALA A 116 11.39 -13.11 -2.52
C ALA A 116 12.13 -12.47 -3.71
N VAL A 117 11.36 -12.03 -4.70
CA VAL A 117 11.86 -11.58 -6.00
C VAL A 117 11.07 -10.35 -6.43
N LEU A 118 11.78 -9.26 -6.74
CA LEU A 118 11.20 -8.06 -7.30
C LEU A 118 11.32 -8.09 -8.82
N ILE A 119 10.18 -7.88 -9.47
CA ILE A 119 10.01 -8.01 -10.90
C ILE A 119 9.55 -6.68 -11.46
N VAL A 120 10.07 -6.33 -12.63
CA VAL A 120 9.65 -5.18 -13.41
C VAL A 120 9.26 -5.63 -14.82
N GLN A 121 8.19 -5.09 -15.37
CA GLN A 121 7.67 -5.48 -16.69
C GLN A 121 7.06 -4.27 -17.42
N PRO A 122 7.39 -4.05 -18.71
CA PRO A 122 6.66 -3.10 -19.55
C PRO A 122 5.25 -3.60 -19.84
N VAL A 123 4.25 -2.72 -19.75
CA VAL A 123 2.84 -3.07 -20.03
C VAL A 123 2.17 -1.97 -20.84
N ARG A 124 1.16 -2.29 -21.67
CA ARG A 124 0.25 -1.26 -22.22
C ARG A 124 -0.96 -1.10 -21.32
N VAL A 125 -1.39 0.13 -21.13
CA VAL A 125 -2.57 0.49 -20.36
C VAL A 125 -3.55 1.18 -21.30
N ALA A 126 -4.85 0.88 -21.21
CA ALA A 126 -5.84 1.45 -22.13
C ALA A 126 -5.88 2.99 -22.10
N SER A 127 -5.59 3.58 -20.94
CA SER A 127 -5.69 5.02 -20.71
C SER A 127 -4.47 5.82 -21.19
N THR A 128 -3.37 5.17 -21.59
CA THR A 128 -2.12 5.86 -21.91
C THR A 128 -1.52 5.31 -23.21
N PRO A 129 -1.09 6.18 -24.15
CA PRO A 129 -0.49 5.72 -25.40
C PRO A 129 0.92 5.16 -25.21
N THR A 130 1.61 5.58 -24.15
CA THR A 130 2.96 5.15 -23.79
C THR A 130 2.93 3.86 -22.95
N PRO A 131 3.87 2.92 -23.17
CA PRO A 131 4.07 1.78 -22.28
C PRO A 131 4.38 2.24 -20.86
N MET A 132 3.75 1.61 -19.88
CA MET A 132 3.95 1.87 -18.45
C MET A 132 4.80 0.78 -17.82
N THR A 133 5.41 1.09 -16.68
CA THR A 133 6.15 0.10 -15.91
C THR A 133 5.24 -0.53 -14.85
N LEU A 134 5.18 -1.85 -14.85
CA LEU A 134 4.60 -2.64 -13.77
C LEU A 134 5.73 -3.18 -12.89
N VAL A 135 5.71 -2.85 -11.60
CA VAL A 135 6.64 -3.38 -10.60
C VAL A 135 5.86 -4.30 -9.66
N GLY A 136 6.48 -5.33 -9.11
CA GLY A 136 5.83 -6.12 -8.08
C GLY A 136 6.75 -7.08 -7.37
N LEU A 137 6.23 -7.65 -6.29
CA LEU A 137 6.93 -8.65 -5.48
C LEU A 137 6.27 -10.02 -5.69
N VAL A 138 7.11 -11.02 -5.98
CA VAL A 138 6.77 -12.43 -5.86
C VAL A 138 7.51 -12.99 -4.64
N ALA A 139 6.78 -13.55 -3.70
CA ALA A 139 7.35 -14.27 -2.56
C ALA A 139 6.52 -15.53 -2.34
N THR A 140 7.09 -16.56 -1.68
CA THR A 140 6.31 -17.74 -1.27
C THR A 140 5.44 -18.38 -2.37
N ASN A 141 5.89 -18.35 -3.64
CA ASN A 141 5.17 -18.80 -4.84
C ASN A 141 3.84 -18.07 -5.15
N GLU A 142 3.68 -16.84 -4.66
CA GLU A 142 2.54 -15.98 -4.91
C GLU A 142 2.98 -14.57 -5.31
N VAL A 143 2.15 -13.88 -6.09
CA VAL A 143 2.33 -12.45 -6.34
C VAL A 143 1.77 -11.70 -5.13
N VAL A 144 2.66 -11.14 -4.31
CA VAL A 144 2.30 -10.37 -3.11
C VAL A 144 1.59 -9.09 -3.50
N ASP A 145 2.19 -8.34 -4.43
CA ASP A 145 1.60 -7.12 -4.96
C ASP A 145 2.17 -6.71 -6.31
N ARG A 146 1.45 -5.81 -6.99
CA ARG A 146 1.78 -5.13 -8.24
C ARG A 146 1.43 -3.65 -8.17
N GLU A 147 2.37 -2.84 -8.63
CA GLU A 147 2.27 -1.38 -8.74
C GLU A 147 2.41 -0.98 -10.19
N LEU A 148 1.37 -0.38 -10.75
CA LEU A 148 1.42 0.22 -12.07
C LEU A 148 1.89 1.66 -11.90
N LEU A 149 3.03 2.00 -12.50
CA LEU A 149 3.59 3.35 -12.44
C LEU A 149 2.99 4.17 -13.57
N LEU A 150 1.86 4.85 -13.29
CA LEU A 150 1.28 5.84 -14.21
C LEU A 150 2.07 7.16 -14.15
N ASP A 151 2.01 7.93 -15.23
CA ASP A 151 2.67 9.23 -15.31
C ASP A 151 2.30 10.13 -14.11
N GLY A 152 3.30 10.48 -13.30
CA GLY A 152 3.15 11.32 -12.12
C GLY A 152 2.76 10.58 -10.82
N GLU A 153 2.41 9.29 -10.87
CA GLU A 153 2.23 8.48 -9.67
C GLU A 153 3.59 8.10 -9.08
N ARG A 154 3.68 8.13 -7.75
CA ARG A 154 4.88 7.71 -7.01
C ARG A 154 4.76 6.23 -6.69
N GLU A 155 5.77 5.46 -7.07
CA GLU A 155 5.94 4.10 -6.58
C GLU A 155 5.97 4.08 -5.04
N ARG A 156 5.16 3.22 -4.41
CA ARG A 156 5.11 3.07 -2.96
C ARG A 156 6.27 2.24 -2.47
N GLY A 157 6.72 1.26 -3.26
CA GLY A 157 7.97 0.55 -3.02
C GLY A 157 8.05 -0.08 -1.63
N ILE A 158 6.91 -0.51 -1.08
CA ILE A 158 6.85 -1.27 0.15
C ILE A 158 5.88 -2.43 -0.05
N TYR A 159 6.38 -3.63 0.22
CA TYR A 159 5.65 -4.88 0.06
C TYR A 159 5.67 -5.63 1.37
N ARG A 160 4.51 -6.12 1.80
CA ARG A 160 4.34 -6.78 3.08
C ARG A 160 3.76 -8.19 2.90
N PHE A 161 4.40 -9.19 3.50
CA PHE A 161 4.01 -10.61 3.42
C PHE A 161 4.53 -11.42 4.61
N GLY A 162 4.30 -12.74 4.59
CA GLY A 162 4.67 -13.66 5.65
C GLY A 162 3.61 -13.82 6.74
N ALA A 163 3.88 -14.70 7.71
CA ALA A 163 3.03 -14.88 8.88
C ALA A 163 2.85 -13.54 9.60
N ASP A 164 1.60 -13.20 9.93
CA ASP A 164 1.21 -11.96 10.59
C ASP A 164 1.70 -10.69 9.88
N GLN A 165 1.96 -10.77 8.57
CA GLN A 165 2.47 -9.65 7.77
C GLN A 165 3.79 -9.08 8.31
N SER A 166 4.64 -9.95 8.86
CA SER A 166 5.87 -9.56 9.57
C SER A 166 7.07 -9.23 8.67
N THR A 167 7.06 -9.60 7.39
CA THR A 167 8.17 -9.33 6.47
C THR A 167 7.84 -8.17 5.54
N ASN A 168 8.68 -7.14 5.55
CA ASN A 168 8.57 -5.94 4.72
C ASN A 168 9.77 -5.87 3.76
N VAL A 169 9.52 -5.79 2.46
CA VAL A 169 10.51 -5.49 1.43
C VAL A 169 10.32 -4.06 0.99
N VAL A 170 11.35 -3.24 1.16
CA VAL A 170 11.28 -1.78 0.99
C VAL A 170 12.29 -1.31 -0.05
N LEU A 171 11.82 -0.54 -1.02
CA LEU A 171 12.62 0.11 -2.05
C LEU A 171 12.94 1.55 -1.64
N THR A 172 14.22 1.89 -1.73
CA THR A 172 14.72 3.24 -1.48
C THR A 172 14.33 4.23 -2.56
N LEU A 173 14.24 3.77 -3.81
CA LEU A 173 13.97 4.62 -4.98
C LEU A 173 14.93 5.83 -5.03
N ARG A 174 16.23 5.55 -4.78
CA ARG A 174 17.33 6.54 -4.73
C ARG A 174 17.24 7.56 -3.58
N ARG A 175 16.38 7.33 -2.59
CA ARG A 175 16.29 8.14 -1.38
C ARG A 175 16.53 7.30 -0.14
N THR A 176 17.01 7.91 0.93
CA THR A 176 17.12 7.21 2.21
C THR A 176 15.73 6.88 2.72
N VAL A 177 15.55 5.65 3.20
CA VAL A 177 14.36 5.27 3.95
C VAL A 177 14.75 5.17 5.40
N TYR A 178 14.03 5.85 6.27
CA TYR A 178 14.10 5.67 7.70
C TYR A 178 12.96 4.80 8.15
N TRP A 179 13.19 3.98 9.16
CA TRP A 179 12.15 3.16 9.74
C TRP A 179 12.18 3.25 11.26
N SER A 180 11.01 3.00 11.85
CA SER A 180 10.80 3.00 13.28
C SER A 180 9.76 1.94 13.65
N GLN A 181 9.81 1.48 14.90
CA GLN A 181 8.82 0.60 15.49
C GLN A 181 8.66 0.97 16.97
N GLN A 182 7.58 0.51 17.59
CA GLN A 182 7.30 0.61 19.02
C GLN A 182 7.36 2.06 19.53
N PRO A 183 6.44 2.94 19.09
CA PRO A 183 6.39 4.30 19.60
C PRO A 183 6.20 4.29 21.13
N VAL A 184 6.94 5.15 21.83
CA VAL A 184 6.91 5.25 23.29
C VAL A 184 6.19 6.52 23.69
N ARG A 185 5.21 6.40 24.59
CA ARG A 185 4.53 7.56 25.17
C ARG A 185 5.28 8.03 26.43
N GLY A 186 5.72 9.29 26.44
CA GLY A 186 6.35 9.94 27.57
C GLY A 186 5.37 10.32 28.68
N GLU A 187 5.89 10.80 29.81
CA GLU A 187 5.10 11.32 30.93
C GLU A 187 4.25 12.54 30.56
N ASP A 188 4.69 13.30 29.56
CA ASP A 188 3.95 14.43 28.97
C ASP A 188 2.80 13.98 28.06
N GLY A 189 2.59 12.66 27.91
CA GLY A 189 1.57 12.08 27.06
C GLY A 189 1.90 12.12 25.57
N ARG A 190 3.08 12.63 25.16
CA ARG A 190 3.51 12.68 23.77
C ARG A 190 4.22 11.39 23.37
N LEU A 191 4.07 11.00 22.11
CA LEU A 191 4.75 9.88 21.49
C LEU A 191 6.13 10.31 21.02
N SER A 192 7.05 9.37 21.05
CA SER A 192 8.36 9.46 20.43
C SER A 192 8.66 8.16 19.69
N ARG A 193 9.44 8.26 18.62
CA ARG A 193 9.87 7.16 17.77
C ARG A 193 11.36 7.22 17.59
N LYS A 194 12.06 6.13 17.87
CA LYS A 194 13.47 6.01 17.49
C LYS A 194 13.55 5.63 16.02
N TRP A 195 14.35 6.35 15.26
CA TRP A 195 14.52 6.14 13.82
C TRP A 195 15.86 5.51 13.49
N TRP A 196 15.86 4.62 12.50
CA TRP A 196 17.05 4.01 11.92
C TRP A 196 17.02 4.15 10.42
N ALA A 197 18.16 4.46 9.80
CA ALA A 197 18.31 4.38 8.36
C ALA A 197 18.25 2.90 7.92
N LEU A 198 17.54 2.63 6.82
CA LEU A 198 17.52 1.31 6.21
C LEU A 198 18.81 1.03 5.46
N GLU A 199 19.48 -0.06 5.83
CA GLU A 199 20.62 -0.57 5.11
C GLU A 199 20.16 -1.43 3.92
N THR A 200 20.66 -1.12 2.72
CA THR A 200 20.29 -1.85 1.48
C THR A 200 21.44 -2.65 0.87
N GLY A 201 22.64 -2.58 1.46
CA GLY A 201 23.84 -3.17 0.88
C GLY A 201 24.16 -2.65 -0.55
N GLY A 202 23.69 -1.46 -0.90
CA GLY A 202 23.88 -0.88 -2.24
C GLY A 202 22.90 -1.37 -3.31
N THR A 203 22.01 -2.31 -3.00
CA THR A 203 21.01 -2.84 -3.94
C THR A 203 19.78 -1.93 -4.11
N GLY A 204 19.64 -0.94 -3.22
CA GLY A 204 18.45 -0.10 -3.15
C GLY A 204 17.22 -0.78 -2.57
N VAL A 205 17.33 -2.05 -2.15
CA VAL A 205 16.27 -2.85 -1.53
C VAL A 205 16.70 -3.25 -0.12
N ALA A 206 15.80 -3.10 0.85
CA ALA A 206 15.98 -3.57 2.23
C ALA A 206 14.88 -4.58 2.60
N VAL A 207 15.24 -5.54 3.45
CA VAL A 207 14.29 -6.51 4.02
C VAL A 207 14.26 -6.28 5.52
N VAL A 208 13.06 -6.01 6.06
CA VAL A 208 12.85 -5.79 7.49
C VAL A 208 11.81 -6.76 8.00
N SER A 209 12.18 -7.53 9.02
CA SER A 209 11.25 -8.41 9.73
C SER A 209 10.84 -7.76 11.04
N THR A 210 9.56 -7.43 11.14
CA THR A 210 8.94 -6.83 12.31
C THR A 210 7.45 -7.18 12.31
N PRO A 211 6.94 -7.74 13.41
CA PRO A 211 5.50 -7.94 13.58
C PRO A 211 4.71 -6.63 13.47
N GLN A 212 3.45 -6.70 13.01
CA GLN A 212 2.62 -5.51 12.88
C GLN A 212 2.17 -4.93 14.23
N GLU A 213 2.11 -5.74 15.29
CA GLU A 213 1.85 -5.23 16.64
C GLU A 213 2.91 -4.23 17.13
N ASN A 214 4.13 -4.30 16.58
CA ASN A 214 5.18 -3.33 16.85
C ASN A 214 4.99 -2.00 16.11
N LYS A 215 3.90 -1.82 15.34
CA LYS A 215 3.57 -0.58 14.64
C LYS A 215 4.75 -0.04 13.79
N PRO A 216 5.27 -0.87 12.86
CA PRO A 216 6.38 -0.45 12.02
C PRO A 216 5.94 0.70 11.11
N VAL A 217 6.80 1.70 10.98
CA VAL A 217 6.61 2.86 10.10
C VAL A 217 7.86 3.04 9.27
N PHE A 218 7.68 3.32 7.99
CA PHE A 218 8.75 3.60 7.03
C PHE A 218 8.51 4.97 6.44
N VAL A 219 9.55 5.80 6.33
CA VAL A 219 9.46 7.15 5.77
C VAL A 219 10.60 7.36 4.78
N ARG A 220 10.28 7.86 3.58
CA ARG A 220 11.28 8.29 2.60
C ARG A 220 11.62 9.76 2.82
N SER A 221 12.83 10.04 3.31
CA SER A 221 13.30 11.38 3.63
C SER A 221 14.80 11.53 3.35
N ASP A 222 15.23 12.74 3.02
CA ASP A 222 16.65 13.04 2.79
C ASP A 222 17.41 13.29 4.11
N THR A 223 16.67 13.56 5.19
CA THR A 223 17.19 13.70 6.56
C THR A 223 16.47 12.76 7.50
N GLN A 224 17.16 12.30 8.53
CA GLN A 224 16.56 11.49 9.59
C GLN A 224 15.41 12.27 10.25
N PRO A 225 14.21 11.69 10.36
CA PRO A 225 13.11 12.32 11.07
C PRO A 225 13.48 12.55 12.55
N ALA A 226 12.94 13.62 13.14
CA ALA A 226 13.05 13.83 14.58
C ALA A 226 12.24 12.77 15.34
N ASP A 227 12.60 12.51 16.59
CA ASP A 227 11.92 11.49 17.40
C ASP A 227 10.42 11.82 17.61
N ASP A 228 10.05 13.10 17.59
CA ASP A 228 8.67 13.59 17.70
C ASP A 228 8.03 14.00 16.37
N ASP A 229 8.65 13.66 15.23
CA ASP A 229 8.05 13.90 13.91
C ASP A 229 6.98 12.84 13.63
N PHE A 230 5.72 13.29 13.49
CA PHE A 230 4.56 12.49 13.08
C PHE A 230 3.84 13.07 11.86
N LEU A 231 4.51 13.93 11.08
CA LEU A 231 3.90 14.67 9.96
C LEU A 231 4.39 14.24 8.58
N GLN A 232 5.48 13.47 8.52
CA GLN A 232 5.95 12.88 7.25
C GLN A 232 4.90 11.95 6.64
N GLU A 233 5.00 11.73 5.34
CA GLU A 233 4.16 10.73 4.68
C GLU A 233 4.79 9.34 4.86
N PRO A 234 4.13 8.41 5.60
CA PRO A 234 4.64 7.06 5.74
C PRO A 234 4.48 6.28 4.43
N LEU A 235 5.37 5.33 4.18
CA LEU A 235 5.19 4.35 3.12
C LEU A 235 4.11 3.37 3.55
N MET A 236 3.16 3.15 2.66
CA MET A 236 1.98 2.34 2.93
C MET A 236 1.92 1.20 1.91
N ALA A 237 1.77 -0.03 2.39
CA ALA A 237 1.61 -1.20 1.55
C ALA A 237 0.18 -1.25 0.97
N LYS A 238 -0.07 -2.05 -0.07
CA LYS A 238 -1.43 -2.15 -0.65
C LYS A 238 -2.48 -2.62 0.32
N GLN A 239 -2.11 -3.52 1.23
CA GLN A 239 -3.03 -4.00 2.25
C GLN A 239 -3.56 -2.87 3.13
N ASP A 240 -2.82 -1.76 3.25
CA ASP A 240 -3.25 -0.59 4.01
C ASP A 240 -4.27 0.30 3.25
N TYR A 241 -4.31 0.22 1.92
CA TYR A 241 -5.25 0.98 1.07
C TYR A 241 -6.46 0.19 0.58
N GLY A 242 -6.33 -1.14 0.50
CA GLY A 242 -7.37 -2.01 -0.03
C GLY A 242 -8.63 -2.00 0.84
N PRO A 243 -9.79 -2.46 0.34
CA PRO A 243 -11.01 -2.54 1.13
C PRO A 243 -10.84 -3.30 2.44
N GLU A 244 -9.95 -4.28 2.44
CA GLU A 244 -9.63 -5.08 3.61
C GLU A 244 -8.84 -4.32 4.69
N GLY A 245 -8.22 -3.19 4.37
CA GLY A 245 -7.50 -2.32 5.31
C GLY A 245 -8.20 -0.98 5.51
N ALA A 246 -8.52 -0.27 4.43
CA ALA A 246 -9.12 1.07 4.45
C ALA A 246 -10.61 1.07 4.79
N PHE A 247 -11.35 -0.02 4.56
CA PHE A 247 -12.79 -0.12 4.85
C PHE A 247 -13.13 -1.11 5.95
N LYS A 248 -12.16 -1.56 6.77
CA LYS A 248 -12.50 -2.20 8.04
C LYS A 248 -12.82 -1.08 9.03
N PRO A 249 -14.11 -0.79 9.32
CA PRO A 249 -14.42 0.23 10.31
C PRO A 249 -13.76 -0.16 11.62
N HIS A 250 -13.12 0.81 12.29
CA HIS A 250 -12.70 0.64 13.68
C HIS A 250 -13.93 0.22 14.48
N THR A 251 -13.98 -1.06 14.90
CA THR A 251 -15.16 -1.62 15.56
C THR A 251 -15.42 -0.94 16.90
N GLY A 252 -14.36 -0.40 17.51
CA GLY A 252 -14.36 0.48 18.68
C GLY A 252 -15.46 0.20 19.70
N LEU A 253 -16.03 1.28 20.23
CA LEU A 253 -17.23 1.19 21.06
C LEU A 253 -18.52 0.92 20.26
N GLY A 254 -18.46 0.97 18.93
CA GLY A 254 -19.59 0.74 18.03
C GLY A 254 -20.59 1.89 17.97
N TRP A 255 -20.21 3.06 18.49
CA TRP A 255 -21.00 4.28 18.46
C TRP A 255 -20.69 5.07 17.18
N ASN A 256 -21.70 5.76 16.65
CA ASN A 256 -21.62 6.52 15.39
C ASN A 256 -22.22 7.94 15.49
N ASP A 257 -22.44 8.43 16.71
CA ASP A 257 -23.10 9.71 16.97
C ASP A 257 -22.14 10.72 17.59
N SER A 258 -22.51 12.01 17.47
CA SER A 258 -21.82 13.09 18.17
C SER A 258 -22.73 13.72 19.23
N VAL A 259 -22.26 13.72 20.47
CA VAL A 259 -23.01 14.19 21.64
C VAL A 259 -22.28 15.31 22.36
N TRP A 260 -23.02 16.10 23.15
CA TRP A 260 -22.47 17.18 23.96
C TRP A 260 -22.41 16.79 25.42
N ALA A 261 -21.23 16.89 26.04
CA ALA A 261 -21.03 16.70 27.47
C ALA A 261 -21.29 17.96 28.30
N SER A 262 -21.34 19.13 27.63
CA SER A 262 -21.74 20.43 28.18
C SER A 262 -23.05 20.91 27.54
N ASP A 263 -23.55 22.07 27.95
CA ASP A 263 -24.63 22.71 27.19
C ASP A 263 -24.15 23.07 25.79
N LYS A 264 -25.03 22.83 24.81
CA LYS A 264 -24.77 23.14 23.41
C LYS A 264 -24.79 24.66 23.26
N GLN A 265 -23.74 25.22 22.66
CA GLN A 265 -23.70 26.63 22.26
C GLN A 265 -23.82 26.72 20.73
N ASP A 266 -24.50 27.76 20.25
CA ASP A 266 -24.80 27.94 18.82
C ASP A 266 -23.59 28.41 18.00
N GLU A 267 -22.51 28.86 18.63
CA GLU A 267 -21.31 29.32 17.92
C GLU A 267 -20.44 28.14 17.47
N HIS A 268 -20.14 28.13 16.16
CA HIS A 268 -19.57 27.02 15.38
C HIS A 268 -18.02 26.98 15.37
N PRO A 269 -17.35 26.17 16.20
CA PRO A 269 -16.06 25.59 15.83
C PRO A 269 -16.21 24.31 14.98
N GLN A 270 -17.44 23.95 14.56
CA GLN A 270 -17.75 22.66 13.90
C GLN A 270 -16.91 22.36 12.65
N THR A 271 -16.40 23.38 11.94
CA THR A 271 -15.53 23.19 10.78
C THR A 271 -14.12 22.70 11.15
N LYS A 272 -13.72 22.76 12.42
CA LYS A 272 -12.35 22.47 12.87
C LYS A 272 -12.15 21.08 13.46
N SER A 273 -13.22 20.36 13.80
CA SER A 273 -13.09 18.97 14.24
C SER A 273 -12.60 18.02 13.14
N MET A 274 -12.72 18.41 11.87
CA MET A 274 -12.17 17.65 10.73
C MET A 274 -10.63 17.64 10.68
N PHE A 275 -9.95 18.49 11.47
CA PHE A 275 -8.48 18.60 11.48
C PHE A 275 -7.82 18.07 12.77
N SER A 276 -8.58 17.47 13.68
CA SER A 276 -8.04 16.96 14.95
C SER A 276 -6.91 15.97 14.72
N LEU A 277 -6.99 15.11 13.71
CA LEU A 277 -5.92 14.16 13.38
C LEU A 277 -4.56 14.85 13.20
N ARG A 278 -4.48 15.81 12.26
CA ARG A 278 -3.21 16.48 11.93
C ARG A 278 -2.68 17.33 13.08
N ASP A 279 -3.56 18.02 13.79
CA ASP A 279 -3.14 18.82 14.95
C ASP A 279 -2.62 17.92 16.09
N MET A 280 -3.26 16.78 16.32
CA MET A 280 -2.84 15.81 17.33
C MET A 280 -1.56 15.07 16.94
N GLN A 281 -1.36 14.76 15.65
CA GLN A 281 -0.08 14.25 15.13
C GLN A 281 1.03 15.29 15.27
N ARG A 282 0.77 16.56 14.92
CA ARG A 282 1.74 17.65 15.14
C ARG A 282 2.10 17.82 16.62
N ALA A 283 1.14 17.61 17.51
CA ALA A 283 1.38 17.61 18.95
C ALA A 283 2.10 16.33 19.45
N GLY A 284 2.34 15.34 18.59
CA GLY A 284 2.91 14.05 18.93
C GLY A 284 1.98 13.18 19.78
N VAL A 285 0.67 13.45 19.84
CA VAL A 285 -0.25 12.67 20.68
C VAL A 285 -0.77 11.43 19.93
N LEU A 286 -0.89 11.54 18.61
CA LEU A 286 -1.27 10.46 17.69
C LEU A 286 -0.10 10.04 16.79
N ASP A 287 -0.09 8.75 16.46
CA ASP A 287 0.93 8.11 15.63
C ASP A 287 0.62 8.24 14.12
N TYR A 288 1.60 7.96 13.25
CA TYR A 288 1.47 7.89 11.79
C TYR A 288 0.39 6.90 11.33
N LEU A 289 0.25 5.80 12.07
CA LEU A 289 -0.65 4.71 11.72
C LEU A 289 -2.12 5.01 12.06
N VAL A 290 -2.39 6.14 12.74
CA VAL A 290 -3.76 6.59 12.96
C VAL A 290 -4.25 7.28 11.70
N ALA A 291 -4.80 6.51 10.77
CA ALA A 291 -5.48 7.02 9.57
C ALA A 291 -6.98 7.20 9.81
N ASP A 292 -7.71 7.78 8.86
CA ASP A 292 -9.16 8.04 8.96
C ASP A 292 -9.97 6.79 9.36
N GLY A 293 -9.58 5.59 8.90
CA GLY A 293 -10.23 4.33 9.26
C GLY A 293 -9.99 3.86 10.70
N ALA A 294 -8.98 4.41 11.39
CA ALA A 294 -8.65 4.06 12.77
C ALA A 294 -9.47 4.84 13.81
N PHE A 295 -10.29 5.81 13.37
CA PHE A 295 -11.15 6.60 14.24
C PHE A 295 -12.46 5.87 14.54
N GLY A 296 -12.91 5.95 15.79
CA GLY A 296 -14.30 5.69 16.12
C GLY A 296 -15.21 6.65 15.38
N GLN A 297 -16.41 6.20 15.00
CA GLN A 297 -17.40 7.04 14.33
C GLN A 297 -18.14 7.98 15.30
N TRP A 298 -17.72 8.03 16.57
CA TRP A 298 -18.35 8.83 17.62
C TRP A 298 -17.46 9.97 18.08
N GLN A 299 -18.10 11.01 18.62
CA GLN A 299 -17.39 12.16 19.16
C GLN A 299 -18.17 12.81 20.30
N VAL A 300 -17.49 13.09 21.41
CA VAL A 300 -18.04 13.88 22.51
C VAL A 300 -17.49 15.30 22.42
N ARG A 301 -18.37 16.29 22.47
CA ARG A 301 -18.05 17.71 22.36
C ARG A 301 -18.34 18.42 23.67
N ALA A 302 -17.49 19.36 24.02
CA ALA A 302 -17.55 20.01 25.33
C ALA A 302 -17.00 21.43 25.25
N TRP A 303 -17.76 22.40 25.77
CA TRP A 303 -17.18 23.67 26.21
C TRP A 303 -16.66 23.49 27.64
N LEU A 304 -15.40 23.83 27.83
CA LEU A 304 -14.69 23.70 29.10
C LEU A 304 -14.95 24.93 29.98
N PRO A 305 -14.77 24.83 31.32
CA PRO A 305 -15.04 25.94 32.24
C PRO A 305 -14.26 27.22 31.94
N ASP A 306 -13.12 27.12 31.26
CA ASP A 306 -12.27 28.26 30.86
C ASP A 306 -12.57 28.81 29.46
N GLY A 307 -13.63 28.33 28.81
CA GLY A 307 -14.04 28.76 27.46
C GLY A 307 -13.28 28.09 26.33
N ARG A 308 -12.42 27.10 26.60
CA ARG A 308 -11.86 26.22 25.55
C ARG A 308 -12.90 25.20 25.08
N PHE A 309 -12.71 24.66 23.88
CA PHE A 309 -13.53 23.60 23.31
C PHE A 309 -12.74 22.29 23.27
N ALA A 310 -13.32 21.21 23.77
CA ALA A 310 -12.76 19.86 23.68
C ALA A 310 -13.57 18.97 22.73
N SER A 311 -12.86 18.22 21.91
CA SER A 311 -13.36 17.15 21.06
C SER A 311 -12.74 15.83 21.52
N VAL A 312 -13.54 14.97 22.13
CA VAL A 312 -13.14 13.64 22.58
C VAL A 312 -13.59 12.58 21.59
N PHE A 313 -12.68 11.68 21.22
CA PHE A 313 -12.92 10.62 20.25
C PHE A 313 -12.09 9.37 20.60
N GLU A 314 -12.33 8.29 19.87
CA GLU A 314 -11.55 7.06 19.95
C GLU A 314 -10.64 6.91 18.74
N ALA A 315 -9.42 6.43 18.96
CA ALA A 315 -8.55 5.93 17.90
C ALA A 315 -7.72 4.75 18.42
N ASN A 316 -7.52 3.70 17.62
CA ASN A 316 -6.68 2.54 17.99
C ASN A 316 -7.01 1.92 19.37
N GLY A 317 -8.29 1.91 19.76
CA GLY A 317 -8.74 1.36 21.05
C GLY A 317 -8.36 2.20 22.27
N GLU A 318 -8.04 3.48 22.07
CA GLU A 318 -7.78 4.46 23.12
C GLU A 318 -8.64 5.71 22.88
N THR A 319 -8.94 6.42 23.96
CA THR A 319 -9.62 7.72 23.89
C THR A 319 -8.62 8.86 23.79
N TYR A 320 -9.03 9.96 23.18
CA TYR A 320 -8.21 11.15 22.97
C TYR A 320 -9.07 12.41 23.12
N ALA A 321 -8.47 13.52 23.57
CA ALA A 321 -9.10 14.83 23.53
C ALA A 321 -8.23 15.81 22.71
N ALA A 322 -8.82 16.42 21.68
CA ALA A 322 -8.27 17.59 21.01
C ALA A 322 -8.90 18.85 21.61
N ILE A 323 -8.08 19.74 22.17
CA ILE A 323 -8.53 20.95 22.85
C ILE A 323 -8.16 22.17 22.01
N TYR A 324 -9.14 23.05 21.82
CA TYR A 324 -9.06 24.27 21.02
C TYR A 324 -9.41 25.48 21.86
N ARG A 325 -8.80 26.63 21.56
CA ARG A 325 -9.24 27.92 22.12
C ARG A 325 -10.60 28.31 21.52
N ALA A 326 -11.28 29.30 22.11
CA ALA A 326 -12.57 29.81 21.61
C ALA A 326 -12.52 30.27 20.14
N ASN A 327 -11.38 30.84 19.69
CA ASN A 327 -11.15 31.19 18.29
C ASN A 327 -10.88 29.96 17.37
N GLY A 328 -10.94 28.75 17.93
CA GLY A 328 -10.70 27.48 17.28
C GLY A 328 -9.25 27.21 16.91
N THR A 329 -8.27 27.92 17.47
CA THR A 329 -6.85 27.51 17.32
C THR A 329 -6.59 26.30 18.21
N PHE A 330 -5.83 25.33 17.69
CA PHE A 330 -5.43 24.18 18.49
C PHE A 330 -4.61 24.65 19.70
N SER A 331 -5.00 24.15 20.87
CA SER A 331 -4.33 24.45 22.14
C SER A 331 -3.42 23.28 22.50
N GLN A 332 -3.97 22.07 22.61
CA GLN A 332 -3.25 20.88 23.05
C GLN A 332 -4.03 19.61 22.76
N GLY A 333 -3.31 18.48 22.75
CA GLY A 333 -3.88 17.15 22.63
C GLY A 333 -3.63 16.36 23.91
N VAL A 334 -4.56 15.48 24.26
CA VAL A 334 -4.46 14.62 25.44
C VAL A 334 -4.80 13.19 25.06
N ALA A 335 -3.95 12.25 25.46
CA ALA A 335 -4.27 10.83 25.42
C ALA A 335 -5.07 10.43 26.66
N GLY A 336 -6.15 9.69 26.44
CA GLY A 336 -7.00 9.14 27.47
C GLY A 336 -6.70 7.66 27.75
N SER A 337 -7.68 6.96 28.31
CA SER A 337 -7.56 5.54 28.62
C SER A 337 -7.90 4.66 27.42
N ARG A 338 -7.50 3.38 27.50
CA ARG A 338 -8.02 2.33 26.60
C ARG A 338 -9.54 2.26 26.68
N THR A 339 -10.16 2.06 25.52
CA THR A 339 -11.59 1.78 25.42
C THR A 339 -11.84 0.30 25.70
N SER A 340 -12.93 0.00 26.43
CA SER A 340 -13.34 -1.38 26.70
C SER A 340 -14.82 -1.53 26.46
N LYS A 341 -15.19 -2.18 25.36
CA LYS A 341 -16.59 -2.44 25.03
C LYS A 341 -17.26 -3.24 26.15
N GLY A 342 -18.42 -2.76 26.61
CA GLY A 342 -19.17 -3.38 27.71
C GLY A 342 -18.69 -3.02 29.12
N ALA A 343 -17.58 -2.30 29.27
CA ALA A 343 -17.24 -1.68 30.55
C ALA A 343 -18.19 -0.51 30.82
N ARG A 344 -18.43 -0.20 32.11
CA ARG A 344 -19.15 1.01 32.52
C ARG A 344 -18.28 2.24 32.28
N LEU A 345 -18.82 3.27 31.64
CA LEU A 345 -18.05 4.44 31.17
C LEU A 345 -16.83 4.00 30.32
N PRO A 346 -17.08 3.40 29.15
CA PRO A 346 -16.01 2.83 28.35
C PRO A 346 -15.13 3.90 27.66
N ALA A 347 -15.53 5.18 27.70
CA ALA A 347 -14.74 6.31 27.23
C ALA A 347 -14.49 7.33 28.36
N ARG A 348 -13.22 7.61 28.65
CA ARG A 348 -12.80 8.55 29.72
C ARG A 348 -11.52 9.29 29.33
N VAL A 349 -11.53 10.61 29.42
CA VAL A 349 -10.34 11.43 29.20
C VAL A 349 -10.26 12.49 30.28
N ARG A 350 -9.21 12.40 31.11
CA ARG A 350 -8.86 13.45 32.06
C ARG A 350 -8.32 14.65 31.30
N LEU A 351 -8.93 15.80 31.49
CA LEU A 351 -8.51 17.05 30.88
C LEU A 351 -7.41 17.70 31.74
N PRO A 352 -6.53 18.51 31.13
CA PRO A 352 -5.44 19.18 31.82
C PRO A 352 -5.97 20.38 32.62
N ASP A 353 -5.07 21.06 33.35
CA ASP A 353 -5.36 22.31 34.07
C ASP A 353 -6.57 22.24 35.01
N ASP A 354 -6.84 21.07 35.60
CA ASP A 354 -8.01 20.81 36.44
C ASP A 354 -9.35 21.20 35.78
N LEU A 355 -9.45 21.01 34.46
CA LEU A 355 -10.68 21.23 33.70
C LEU A 355 -11.71 20.09 33.85
N GLY A 356 -11.35 19.03 34.58
CA GLY A 356 -12.21 17.89 34.86
C GLY A 356 -11.91 16.67 34.00
N THR A 357 -12.89 15.77 33.90
CA THR A 357 -12.79 14.51 33.14
C THR A 357 -14.02 14.36 32.26
N VAL A 358 -13.80 14.21 30.95
CA VAL A 358 -14.88 13.85 30.02
C VAL A 358 -15.13 12.37 30.14
N VAL A 359 -16.38 11.98 30.39
CA VAL A 359 -16.82 10.59 30.44
C VAL A 359 -17.99 10.38 29.48
N ALA A 360 -18.04 9.21 28.84
CA ALA A 360 -19.14 8.85 27.94
C ALA A 360 -19.47 7.36 27.96
N ASP A 361 -20.77 7.09 27.79
CA ASP A 361 -21.41 5.78 27.69
C ASP A 361 -22.75 5.95 26.96
N PHE A 362 -22.78 5.71 25.64
CA PHE A 362 -23.96 6.02 24.81
C PHE A 362 -25.14 5.12 25.19
N GLY A 363 -26.32 5.72 25.29
CA GLY A 363 -27.56 5.10 25.79
C GLY A 363 -27.76 5.23 27.30
N PHE A 364 -26.80 5.80 28.04
CA PHE A 364 -26.88 5.95 29.49
C PHE A 364 -27.10 7.40 29.93
N ARG A 365 -27.51 7.59 31.19
CA ARG A 365 -27.57 8.92 31.83
C ARG A 365 -26.42 9.07 32.80
N ILE A 366 -25.62 10.12 32.65
CA ILE A 366 -24.35 10.26 33.36
C ILE A 366 -24.35 11.55 34.19
N GLY A 367 -23.80 11.47 35.40
CA GLY A 367 -23.62 12.61 36.29
C GLY A 367 -24.87 12.99 37.11
N PRO A 368 -24.75 14.00 37.98
CA PRO A 368 -25.82 14.43 38.89
C PRO A 368 -27.05 14.94 38.13
N ASP A 369 -26.84 15.61 36.99
CA ASP A 369 -27.93 16.14 36.15
C ASP A 369 -28.52 15.08 35.19
N ARG A 370 -28.06 13.82 35.28
CA ARG A 370 -28.50 12.71 34.41
C ARG A 370 -28.43 13.09 32.92
N ARG A 371 -27.31 13.69 32.49
CA ARG A 371 -27.10 14.06 31.09
C ARG A 371 -27.07 12.82 30.19
N PRO A 372 -27.68 12.85 29.00
CA PRO A 372 -27.60 11.71 28.08
C PRO A 372 -26.19 11.55 27.54
N ASP A 373 -25.72 10.30 27.50
CA ASP A 373 -24.55 9.79 26.77
C ASP A 373 -23.16 10.26 27.24
N ALA A 374 -23.02 11.52 27.67
CA ALA A 374 -21.75 12.09 28.07
C ALA A 374 -21.90 13.17 29.15
N TRP A 375 -20.84 13.35 29.93
CA TRP A 375 -20.75 14.40 30.94
C TRP A 375 -19.30 14.84 31.18
N ILE A 376 -19.12 16.08 31.61
CA ILE A 376 -17.84 16.59 32.10
C ILE A 376 -17.90 16.58 33.62
N ALA A 377 -17.21 15.63 34.23
CA ALA A 377 -17.05 15.58 35.67
C ALA A 377 -16.10 16.72 36.11
N PRO A 378 -16.48 17.58 37.06
CA PRO A 378 -15.59 18.62 37.58
C PRO A 378 -14.28 18.05 38.11
N ALA A 379 -13.21 18.86 38.15
CA ALA A 379 -11.96 18.42 38.75
C ALA A 379 -12.12 17.98 40.21
N GLY A 380 -11.35 16.96 40.59
CA GLY A 380 -11.46 16.31 41.89
C GLY A 380 -12.58 15.28 42.00
N THR A 381 -13.44 15.12 40.99
CA THR A 381 -14.44 14.05 40.97
C THR A 381 -13.76 12.70 40.85
N THR A 382 -14.01 11.79 41.81
CA THR A 382 -13.43 10.44 41.83
C THR A 382 -14.39 9.35 41.37
N SER A 383 -15.69 9.64 41.33
CA SER A 383 -16.71 8.72 40.85
C SER A 383 -17.88 9.46 40.23
N VAL A 384 -18.56 8.80 39.29
CA VAL A 384 -19.70 9.33 38.56
C VAL A 384 -20.86 8.37 38.64
N ALA A 385 -22.05 8.91 38.88
CA ALA A 385 -23.29 8.14 38.80
C ALA A 385 -23.63 7.84 37.33
N VAL A 386 -23.84 6.55 37.02
CA VAL A 386 -24.31 6.09 35.70
C VAL A 386 -25.67 5.43 35.88
N GLY A 387 -26.69 6.05 35.31
CA GLY A 387 -28.08 5.60 35.36
C GLY A 387 -28.33 4.39 34.49
N LEU A 388 -28.96 3.37 35.04
CA LEU A 388 -29.37 2.12 34.40
C LEU A 388 -30.75 2.26 33.71
N ALA A 389 -31.08 1.28 32.86
CA ALA A 389 -32.32 1.27 32.09
C ALA A 389 -33.60 1.15 32.96
N ASP A 390 -33.46 0.58 34.16
CA ASP A 390 -34.53 0.42 35.16
C ASP A 390 -34.73 1.66 36.06
N GLY A 391 -33.90 2.70 35.89
CA GLY A 391 -33.99 3.95 36.62
C GLY A 391 -33.02 4.10 37.79
N ASP A 392 -32.36 3.01 38.21
CA ASP A 392 -31.33 3.00 39.24
C ASP A 392 -30.03 3.64 38.74
N SER A 393 -29.06 3.86 39.62
CA SER A 393 -27.73 4.36 39.22
C SER A 393 -26.62 3.64 39.97
N VAL A 394 -25.49 3.43 39.29
CA VAL A 394 -24.28 2.83 39.87
C VAL A 394 -23.19 3.88 39.91
N GLN A 395 -22.44 3.95 41.02
CA GLN A 395 -21.25 4.77 41.13
C GLN A 395 -20.08 4.07 40.44
N VAL A 396 -19.50 4.74 39.44
CA VAL A 396 -18.37 4.23 38.67
C VAL A 396 -17.15 5.10 38.96
N PRO A 397 -16.01 4.54 39.41
CA PRO A 397 -14.80 5.31 39.64
C PRO A 397 -14.27 5.86 38.32
N ILE A 398 -13.72 7.08 38.31
CA ILE A 398 -13.20 7.74 37.11
C ILE A 398 -11.74 8.13 37.21
#